data_AF-F9U5B4-F1
#
_entry.id   AF-F9U5B4-F1
#
_cell.length_a   1.000
_cell.length_b   1.000
_cell.length_c   1.000
_cell.angle_alpha   90.00
_cell.angle_beta   90.00
_cell.angle_gamma   90.00
#
_symmetry.space_group_name_H-M   'P 1'
#
loop_
_entity.id
_entity.type
_entity.pdbx_description
1 polymer ?
#
loop_
_entity_poly.entity_id
_entity_poly.type
_entity_poly.pdbx_seq_one_letter_code
_entity_poly.pdbx_strand_id
1 'polypeptide(L)'
;MSDAPFELVDAKDNFIDSDWFHQCRETRTPFVVVRSGEHSADVLWDYITLPPECDAALRENLPALERDARAIFDRYAIPESYLRVKATLIGFDRLPFDRAKSAAAELYNLIAAYLPPAAEAVPAGTMLHDAHAETDARRDTAASTSRRLWVEAVSTSSAA
;
A
#
# COMPACT_ATOMS: atom_id res chain seq x y z
N MET A 1 -1.95 19.57 -15.65
CA MET A 1 -1.54 18.44 -14.79
C MET A 1 -2.81 17.70 -14.42
N SER A 2 -2.82 16.38 -14.47
CA SER A 2 -4.03 15.59 -14.23
C SER A 2 -4.38 15.61 -12.73
N ASP A 3 -5.64 15.83 -12.36
CA ASP A 3 -6.16 15.78 -10.96
C ASP A 3 -6.15 14.36 -10.35
N ALA A 4 -5.46 13.41 -10.99
CA ALA A 4 -5.43 12.02 -10.55
C ALA A 4 -4.34 11.84 -9.48
N PRO A 5 -4.59 11.04 -8.42
CA PRO A 5 -3.59 10.76 -7.38
C PRO A 5 -2.53 9.75 -7.83
N PHE A 6 -2.32 9.60 -9.13
CA PHE A 6 -1.40 8.65 -9.74
C PHE A 6 -0.86 9.19 -11.07
N GLU A 7 0.32 8.71 -11.45
CA GLU A 7 0.93 9.04 -12.73
C GLU A 7 0.59 7.99 -13.79
N LEU A 8 0.34 8.43 -15.03
CA LEU A 8 0.18 7.55 -16.19
C LEU A 8 1.50 7.55 -16.96
N VAL A 9 2.10 6.38 -17.14
CA VAL A 9 3.34 6.21 -17.93
C VAL A 9 3.15 5.15 -19.01
N ASP A 10 3.81 5.29 -20.15
CA ASP A 10 3.86 4.23 -21.16
C ASP A 10 4.79 3.11 -20.66
N ALA A 11 4.46 1.86 -20.95
CA ALA A 11 5.30 0.73 -20.58
C ALA A 11 6.69 0.75 -21.24
N LYS A 12 6.83 1.43 -22.37
CA LYS A 12 8.10 1.58 -23.11
C LYS A 12 8.99 2.68 -22.52
N ASP A 13 8.43 3.57 -21.72
CA ASP A 13 9.18 4.65 -21.10
C ASP A 13 9.95 4.10 -19.89
N ASN A 14 11.19 4.59 -19.74
CA ASN A 14 11.94 4.35 -18.51
C ASN A 14 11.30 5.15 -17.38
N PHE A 15 11.38 4.64 -16.16
CA PHE A 15 10.94 5.36 -14.99
C PHE A 15 11.87 6.56 -14.76
N ILE A 16 11.40 7.77 -15.03
CA ILE A 16 12.15 9.02 -14.81
C ILE A 16 11.74 9.58 -13.45
N ASP A 17 12.69 10.20 -12.76
CA ASP A 17 12.44 11.03 -11.56
C ASP A 17 11.50 12.18 -11.98
N SER A 18 10.19 12.00 -11.76
CA SER A 18 9.15 12.92 -12.21
C SER A 18 8.86 13.97 -11.15
N ASP A 19 8.31 15.12 -11.55
CA ASP A 19 7.84 16.14 -10.59
C ASP A 19 6.82 15.54 -9.59
N TRP A 20 6.05 14.54 -10.02
CA TRP A 20 5.10 13.82 -9.17
C TRP A 20 5.79 12.92 -8.14
N PHE A 21 6.89 12.26 -8.51
CA PHE A 21 7.72 11.51 -7.57
C PHE A 21 8.29 12.43 -6.47
N HIS A 22 8.85 13.57 -6.87
CA HIS A 22 9.37 14.56 -5.92
C HIS A 22 8.27 15.10 -5.00
N GLN A 23 7.13 15.46 -5.57
CA GLN A 23 5.97 15.93 -4.81
C GLN A 23 5.51 14.89 -3.78
N CYS A 24 5.33 13.63 -4.19
CA CYS A 24 4.91 12.57 -3.29
C CYS A 24 5.89 12.35 -2.13
N ARG A 25 7.19 12.43 -2.43
CA ARG A 25 8.24 12.32 -1.42
C ARG A 25 8.22 13.47 -0.44
N GLU A 26 8.03 14.71 -0.90
CA GLU A 26 7.94 15.90 -0.05
C GLU A 26 6.69 15.88 0.83
N THR A 27 5.54 15.45 0.31
CA THR A 27 4.27 15.40 1.04
C THR A 27 4.04 14.12 1.81
N ARG A 28 4.98 13.16 1.75
CA ARG A 28 4.86 11.82 2.35
C ARG A 28 3.57 11.12 1.91
N THR A 29 3.19 11.28 0.64
CA THR A 29 2.01 10.64 0.06
C THR A 29 2.40 9.44 -0.80
N PRO A 30 1.50 8.46 -0.98
CA PRO A 30 1.79 7.30 -1.81
C PRO A 30 2.04 7.70 -3.26
N PHE A 31 3.12 7.21 -3.84
CA PHE A 31 3.39 7.36 -5.25
C PHE A 31 2.91 6.11 -6.02
N VAL A 32 1.75 6.25 -6.66
CA VAL A 32 1.13 5.18 -7.46
C VAL A 32 1.25 5.53 -8.93
N VAL A 33 1.55 4.53 -9.75
CA VAL A 33 1.70 4.67 -11.19
C VAL A 33 0.88 3.63 -11.92
N VAL A 34 0.25 4.04 -13.02
CA VAL A 34 -0.37 3.15 -14.01
C VAL A 34 0.52 3.10 -15.23
N ARG A 35 1.18 1.95 -15.42
CA ARG A 35 2.03 1.68 -16.56
C ARG A 35 1.22 1.02 -17.67
N SER A 36 1.08 1.72 -18.77
CA SER A 36 0.19 1.39 -19.89
C SER A 36 0.91 0.55 -20.94
N GLY A 37 0.51 -0.71 -21.14
CA GLY A 37 0.98 -1.56 -22.23
C GLY A 37 0.12 -1.47 -23.50
N GLU A 38 0.26 -2.42 -24.42
CA GLU A 38 -0.54 -2.39 -25.65
C GLU A 38 -2.01 -2.82 -25.42
N HIS A 39 -2.24 -3.73 -24.47
CA HIS A 39 -3.55 -4.36 -24.24
C HIS A 39 -4.00 -4.35 -22.77
N SER A 40 -3.11 -3.99 -21.86
CA SER A 40 -3.35 -3.99 -20.42
C SER A 40 -2.48 -2.94 -19.76
N ALA A 41 -2.78 -2.64 -18.50
CA ALA A 41 -1.96 -1.78 -17.66
C ALA A 41 -1.58 -2.47 -16.36
N ASP A 42 -0.42 -2.08 -15.84
CA ASP A 42 0.05 -2.46 -14.51
C ASP A 42 -0.14 -1.27 -13.57
N VAL A 43 -0.67 -1.53 -12.38
CA VAL A 43 -0.74 -0.54 -11.31
C VAL A 43 0.36 -0.87 -10.32
N LEU A 44 1.23 0.09 -10.05
CA LEU A 44 2.41 -0.10 -9.22
C LEU A 44 2.44 0.97 -8.12
N TRP A 45 2.71 0.52 -6.91
CA TRP A 45 3.17 1.36 -5.82
C TRP A 45 4.52 0.83 -5.34
N ASP A 46 5.50 1.72 -5.22
CA ASP A 46 6.84 1.43 -4.70
C ASP A 46 7.13 2.28 -3.46
N TYR A 47 7.70 1.64 -2.45
CA TYR A 47 8.07 2.24 -1.18
C TYR A 47 9.22 3.25 -1.30
N ILE A 48 10.01 3.24 -2.38
CA ILE A 48 11.21 4.09 -2.53
C ILE A 48 10.93 5.60 -2.32
N THR A 49 9.65 6.00 -2.39
CA THR A 49 9.19 7.37 -2.10
C THR A 49 9.00 7.72 -0.62
N LEU A 50 9.01 6.74 0.29
CA LEU A 50 8.64 6.95 1.68
C LEU A 50 9.86 7.02 2.63
N PRO A 51 9.84 7.91 3.63
CA PRO A 51 10.84 7.93 4.69
C PRO A 51 10.85 6.64 5.53
N PRO A 52 11.99 6.26 6.16
CA PRO A 52 12.09 5.04 6.98
C PRO A 52 11.07 4.94 8.13
N GLU A 53 10.57 6.06 8.65
CA GLU A 53 9.50 6.06 9.66
C GLU A 53 8.17 5.49 9.14
N CYS A 54 7.89 5.61 7.84
CA CYS A 54 6.67 5.07 7.23
C CYS A 54 6.80 3.55 7.00
N ASP A 55 8.01 3.06 6.76
CA ASP A 55 8.28 1.62 6.56
C ASP A 55 7.90 0.77 7.76
N ALA A 56 8.17 1.27 8.98
CA ALA A 56 7.88 0.52 10.19
C ALA A 56 6.37 0.24 10.29
N ALA A 57 5.54 1.28 10.10
CA ALA A 57 4.09 1.16 10.12
C ALA A 57 3.57 0.18 9.05
N LEU A 58 4.12 0.23 7.83
CA LEU A 58 3.75 -0.68 6.75
C LEU A 58 4.16 -2.14 7.03
N ARG A 59 5.36 -2.36 7.57
CA ARG A 59 5.86 -3.72 7.89
C ARG A 59 5.09 -4.35 9.03
N GLU A 60 4.79 -3.60 10.09
CA GLU A 60 4.01 -4.07 11.24
C GLU A 60 2.60 -4.50 10.82
N ASN A 61 2.04 -3.84 9.80
CA ASN A 61 0.69 -4.10 9.31
C ASN A 61 0.66 -4.90 7.98
N LEU A 62 1.78 -5.47 7.54
CA LEU A 62 1.89 -6.11 6.23
C LEU A 62 0.82 -7.18 5.95
N PRO A 63 0.47 -8.08 6.89
CA PRO A 63 -0.59 -9.06 6.63
C PRO A 63 -1.97 -8.44 6.40
N ALA A 64 -2.29 -7.34 7.09
CA ALA A 64 -3.55 -6.61 6.90
C ALA A 64 -3.54 -5.87 5.56
N LEU A 65 -2.43 -5.18 5.27
CA LEU A 65 -2.21 -4.48 4.01
C LEU A 65 -2.32 -5.44 2.81
N GLU A 66 -1.71 -6.63 2.89
CA GLU A 66 -1.77 -7.65 1.84
C GLU A 66 -3.21 -8.10 1.59
N ARG A 67 -3.96 -8.41 2.67
CA ARG A 67 -5.36 -8.80 2.58
C ARG A 67 -6.23 -7.71 1.94
N ASP A 68 -6.01 -6.46 2.32
CA ASP A 68 -6.79 -5.34 1.82
C ASP A 68 -6.43 -5.03 0.35
N ALA A 69 -5.15 -5.12 -0.01
CA ALA A 69 -4.68 -5.01 -1.40
C ALA A 69 -5.21 -6.17 -2.28
N ARG A 70 -5.28 -7.39 -1.74
CA ARG A 70 -5.94 -8.53 -2.39
C ARG A 70 -7.39 -8.21 -2.73
N ALA A 71 -8.13 -7.68 -1.76
CA ALA A 71 -9.54 -7.35 -1.95
C ALA A 71 -9.74 -6.29 -3.05
N ILE A 72 -8.86 -5.29 -3.15
CA ILE A 72 -8.87 -4.33 -4.26
C ILE A 72 -8.65 -5.04 -5.58
N PHE A 73 -7.57 -5.81 -5.70
CA PHE A 73 -7.25 -6.52 -6.93
C PHE A 73 -8.40 -7.43 -7.38
N ASP A 74 -9.02 -8.19 -6.48
CA ASP A 74 -10.09 -9.14 -6.82
C ASP A 74 -11.31 -8.45 -7.46
N ARG A 75 -11.56 -7.17 -7.16
CA ARG A 75 -12.64 -6.39 -7.80
C ARG A 75 -12.34 -6.04 -9.25
N TYR A 76 -11.06 -5.89 -9.60
CA TYR A 76 -10.64 -5.36 -10.90
C TYR A 76 -10.03 -6.42 -11.82
N ALA A 77 -9.55 -7.52 -11.25
CA ALA A 77 -8.83 -8.58 -11.94
C ALA A 77 -9.65 -9.26 -13.04
N ILE A 78 -8.92 -9.75 -14.02
CA ILE A 78 -9.35 -10.76 -14.99
C ILE A 78 -8.48 -12.02 -14.78
N PRO A 79 -8.81 -13.17 -15.39
CA PRO A 79 -8.05 -14.41 -15.18
C PRO A 79 -6.55 -14.31 -15.46
N GLU A 80 -6.14 -13.40 -16.35
CA GLU A 80 -4.75 -13.16 -16.73
C GLU A 80 -4.01 -12.19 -15.81
N SER A 81 -4.74 -11.50 -14.92
CA SER A 81 -4.17 -10.55 -13.96
C SER A 81 -3.43 -11.28 -12.85
N TYR A 82 -2.43 -10.65 -12.28
CA TYR A 82 -1.71 -11.19 -11.13
C TYR A 82 -1.37 -10.10 -10.10
N LEU A 83 -1.30 -10.51 -8.84
CA LEU A 83 -0.90 -9.63 -7.74
C LEU A 83 0.51 -9.96 -7.30
N ARG A 84 1.27 -8.90 -7.06
CA ARG A 84 2.52 -8.95 -6.32
C ARG A 84 2.37 -8.11 -5.07
N VAL A 85 2.55 -8.73 -3.91
CA VAL A 85 2.71 -8.00 -2.64
C VAL A 85 4.05 -8.37 -2.04
N LYS A 86 4.80 -7.34 -1.69
CA LYS A 86 6.02 -7.40 -0.90
C LYS A 86 5.94 -6.28 0.14
N ALA A 87 6.77 -6.36 1.17
CA ALA A 87 6.85 -5.32 2.20
C ALA A 87 7.06 -3.90 1.64
N THR A 88 7.64 -3.80 0.43
CA THR A 88 8.04 -2.54 -0.21
C THR A 88 7.43 -2.32 -1.59
N LEU A 89 6.49 -3.15 -2.01
CA LEU A 89 5.94 -3.09 -3.37
C LEU A 89 4.56 -3.73 -3.39
N ILE A 90 3.60 -3.02 -3.99
CA ILE A 90 2.33 -3.62 -4.39
C ILE A 90 2.14 -3.40 -5.88
N GLY A 91 1.87 -4.49 -6.61
CA GLY A 91 1.63 -4.49 -8.04
C GLY A 91 0.35 -5.23 -8.40
N PHE A 92 -0.53 -4.57 -9.15
CA PHE A 92 -1.64 -5.20 -9.84
C PHE A 92 -1.32 -5.23 -11.32
N ASP A 93 -0.91 -6.39 -11.80
CA ASP A 93 -0.44 -6.51 -13.15
C ASP A 93 -1.53 -7.02 -14.10
N ARG A 94 -1.43 -6.59 -15.36
CA ARG A 94 -2.32 -6.97 -16.46
C ARG A 94 -3.80 -6.72 -16.14
N LEU A 95 -4.10 -5.54 -15.63
CA LEU A 95 -5.48 -5.07 -15.52
C LEU A 95 -5.96 -4.46 -16.85
N PRO A 96 -7.25 -4.58 -17.20
CA PRO A 96 -7.83 -3.78 -18.27
C PRO A 96 -7.66 -2.29 -18.00
N PHE A 97 -7.39 -1.50 -19.03
CA PHE A 97 -7.12 -0.06 -18.93
C PHE A 97 -8.13 0.73 -18.11
N ASP A 98 -9.42 0.52 -18.38
CA ASP A 98 -10.51 1.22 -17.69
C ASP A 98 -10.57 0.89 -16.20
N ARG A 99 -10.12 -0.31 -15.83
CA ARG A 99 -10.07 -0.80 -14.44
C ARG A 99 -8.81 -0.35 -13.71
N ALA A 100 -7.68 -0.27 -14.42
CA ALA A 100 -6.39 0.07 -13.83
C ALA A 100 -6.39 1.45 -13.15
N LYS A 101 -7.03 2.46 -13.75
CA LYS A 101 -7.15 3.80 -13.15
C LYS A 101 -7.93 3.79 -11.83
N SER A 102 -9.05 3.06 -11.80
CA SER A 102 -9.87 2.93 -10.59
C SER A 102 -9.11 2.15 -9.50
N ALA A 103 -8.44 1.07 -9.88
CA ALA A 103 -7.59 0.29 -8.99
C ALA A 103 -6.41 1.10 -8.43
N ALA A 104 -5.82 2.01 -9.22
CA ALA A 104 -4.76 2.90 -8.78
C ALA A 104 -5.23 3.91 -7.74
N ALA A 105 -6.41 4.52 -7.93
CA ALA A 105 -6.99 5.43 -6.94
C ALA A 105 -7.31 4.69 -5.62
N GLU A 106 -7.84 3.47 -5.69
CA GLU A 106 -8.08 2.67 -4.49
C GLU A 106 -6.79 2.22 -3.80
N LEU A 107 -5.77 1.84 -4.56
CA LEU A 107 -4.45 1.50 -4.02
C LEU A 107 -3.82 2.71 -3.32
N TYR A 108 -3.91 3.90 -3.92
CA TYR A 108 -3.44 5.14 -3.29
C TYR A 108 -4.12 5.34 -1.93
N ASN A 109 -5.45 5.29 -1.89
CA ASN A 109 -6.22 5.49 -0.66
C ASN A 109 -5.90 4.43 0.40
N LEU A 110 -5.67 3.18 -0.03
CA LEU A 110 -5.25 2.11 0.86
C LEU A 110 -3.90 2.45 1.51
N ILE A 111 -2.86 2.73 0.72
CA ILE A 111 -1.54 3.02 1.27
C ILE A 111 -1.59 4.26 2.18
N ALA A 112 -2.27 5.33 1.76
CA ALA A 112 -2.39 6.56 2.53
C ALA A 112 -2.98 6.31 3.93
N ALA A 113 -3.91 5.35 4.08
CA ALA A 113 -4.49 4.99 5.37
C ALA A 113 -3.52 4.27 6.32
N TYR A 114 -2.44 3.68 5.80
CA TYR A 114 -1.38 3.04 6.58
C TYR A 114 -0.18 3.96 6.85
N LEU A 115 -0.13 5.13 6.21
CA LEU A 115 0.93 6.09 6.48
C LEU A 115 0.63 6.88 7.76
N PRO A 116 1.64 7.16 8.59
CA PRO A 116 1.45 8.08 9.69
C PRO A 116 1.01 9.44 9.13
N PRO A 117 0.13 10.18 9.81
CA PRO A 117 -0.16 11.54 9.42
C PRO A 117 1.16 12.30 9.34
N ALA A 118 1.34 13.11 8.28
CA ALA A 118 2.49 13.99 8.19
C ALA A 118 2.50 14.80 9.47
N ALA A 119 3.44 14.48 10.37
CA ALA A 119 3.59 15.23 11.60
C ALA A 119 3.83 16.66 11.17
N GLU A 120 2.83 17.53 11.35
CA GLU A 120 3.06 18.96 11.34
C GLU A 120 4.25 19.16 12.27
N ALA A 121 5.27 19.86 11.79
CA ALA A 121 6.39 20.22 12.63
C ALA A 121 5.86 21.07 13.77
N VAL A 122 5.45 20.43 14.87
CA VAL A 122 5.00 21.09 16.08
C VAL A 122 6.22 21.86 16.56
N PRO A 123 6.20 23.21 16.60
CA PRO A 123 7.29 23.94 17.18
C PRO A 123 7.41 23.47 18.62
N ALA A 124 8.60 22.95 18.96
CA ALA A 124 8.96 22.56 20.30
C ALA A 124 8.75 23.76 21.24
N GLY A 125 7.64 23.75 21.97
CA GLY A 125 7.27 24.88 22.80
C GLY A 125 5.86 24.73 23.34
N THR A 126 5.69 23.83 24.31
CA THR A 126 5.12 24.14 25.64
C THR A 126 4.87 22.81 26.35
N MET A 127 5.82 22.39 27.19
CA MET A 127 5.47 21.56 28.35
C MET A 127 4.95 22.51 29.43
N LEU A 128 3.76 22.25 29.99
CA LEU A 128 3.64 21.81 31.38
C LEU A 128 2.19 21.75 31.88
N HIS A 129 1.96 20.66 32.63
CA HIS A 129 1.05 20.44 33.75
C HIS A 129 -0.38 19.92 33.50
N ASP A 130 -0.48 18.60 33.72
CA ASP A 130 -1.23 17.95 34.81
C ASP A 130 -2.77 17.95 34.79
N ALA A 131 -3.31 16.78 34.46
CA ALA A 131 -3.69 15.74 35.44
C ALA A 131 -5.16 15.31 35.45
N HIS A 132 -5.29 14.00 35.76
CA HIS A 132 -6.47 13.23 36.18
C HIS A 132 -7.53 12.89 35.12
N ALA A 133 -8.20 11.74 35.14
CA ALA A 133 -8.07 10.43 35.78
C ALA A 133 -9.24 9.56 35.26
N GLU A 134 -9.13 8.24 35.45
CA GLU A 134 -10.21 7.23 35.46
C GLU A 134 -10.83 6.77 34.13
N THR A 135 -10.64 5.50 33.73
CA THR A 135 -11.35 4.26 34.14
C THR A 135 -12.66 4.07 33.35
N ASP A 136 -12.74 3.08 32.45
CA ASP A 136 -13.40 1.79 32.73
C ASP A 136 -13.56 0.95 31.44
N ALA A 137 -13.68 -0.35 31.68
CA ALA A 137 -13.65 -1.49 30.77
C ALA A 137 -14.86 -1.64 29.84
N ARG A 138 -14.65 -2.33 28.71
CA ARG A 138 -15.25 -3.67 28.49
C ARG A 138 -14.72 -4.35 27.22
N ARG A 139 -14.22 -5.57 27.42
CA ARG A 139 -14.14 -6.63 26.41
C ARG A 139 -15.54 -6.91 25.86
N ASP A 140 -15.62 -7.18 24.57
CA ASP A 140 -16.46 -8.28 24.10
C ASP A 140 -15.79 -9.04 22.97
N THR A 141 -15.88 -10.36 23.11
CA THR A 141 -15.18 -11.38 22.36
C THR A 141 -16.19 -11.97 21.38
N ALA A 142 -15.91 -11.93 20.08
CA ALA A 142 -16.70 -12.66 19.09
C ALA A 142 -15.79 -13.55 18.26
N ALA A 143 -15.86 -14.84 18.56
CA ALA A 143 -15.27 -15.92 17.79
C ALA A 143 -15.88 -15.95 16.38
N SER A 144 -15.04 -16.14 15.35
CA SER A 144 -15.50 -16.73 14.09
C SER A 144 -14.41 -17.59 13.48
N THR A 145 -14.56 -18.89 13.74
CA THR A 145 -14.48 -20.01 12.79
C THR A 145 -13.28 -20.06 11.84
N SER A 146 -12.31 -20.89 12.24
CA SER A 146 -11.21 -21.40 11.43
C SER A 146 -11.66 -21.94 10.07
N ARG A 147 -11.10 -21.38 8.99
CA ARG A 147 -11.06 -22.02 7.67
C ARG A 147 -9.60 -22.28 7.31
N ARG A 148 -9.40 -23.46 6.72
CA ARG A 148 -8.12 -24.16 6.57
C ARG A 148 -7.08 -23.31 5.84
N LEU A 149 -5.98 -23.02 6.54
CA LEU A 149 -4.71 -22.58 5.96
C LEU A 149 -4.10 -23.77 5.19
N TRP A 150 -3.89 -23.61 3.90
CA TRP A 150 -2.92 -24.42 3.17
C TRP A 150 -1.55 -23.79 3.42
N VAL A 151 -0.76 -24.43 4.28
CA VAL A 151 0.66 -24.15 4.45
C VAL A 151 1.40 -25.09 3.50
N GLU A 152 2.07 -24.56 2.49
CA GLU A 152 3.06 -25.33 1.75
C GLU A 152 4.24 -25.61 2.70
N ALA A 153 4.42 -26.90 3.03
CA ALA A 153 5.60 -27.35 3.74
C ALA A 153 6.81 -27.20 2.81
N VAL A 154 7.70 -26.27 3.15
CA VAL A 154 9.05 -26.21 2.57
C VAL A 154 9.74 -27.53 2.90
N SER A 155 9.92 -28.38 1.89
CA SER A 155 10.75 -29.56 1.97
C SER A 155 12.20 -29.12 2.04
N THR A 156 12.78 -29.06 3.25
CA THR A 156 14.23 -28.97 3.41
C THR A 156 14.82 -30.33 3.07
N SER A 157 15.25 -30.50 1.82
CA SER A 157 16.11 -31.64 1.46
C SER A 157 17.52 -31.34 1.97
N SER A 158 17.87 -31.95 3.10
CA SER A 158 19.25 -32.04 3.58
C SER A 158 19.89 -33.24 2.88
N ALA A 159 20.78 -33.00 1.94
CA ALA A 159 21.66 -34.03 1.39
C ALA A 159 23.04 -33.89 2.04
N ALA A 160 23.50 -35.03 2.55
CA ALA A 160 24.75 -35.27 3.26
C ALA A 160 26.01 -35.10 2.39
#